data_AF-A0A7S0L6J7-F1
#
_entry.id   AF-A0A7S0L6J7-F1
#
_cell.length_a   1.000
_cell.length_b   1.000
_cell.length_c   1.000
_cell.angle_alpha   90.00
_cell.angle_beta   90.00
_cell.angle_gamma   90.00
#
_symmetry.space_group_name_H-M   'P 1'
#
loop_
_entity.id
_entity.type
_entity.pdbx_description
1 polymer ?
#
loop_
_entity_poly.entity_id
_entity_poly.type
_entity_poly.pdbx_seq_one_letter_code
_entity_poly.pdbx_strand_id
1 'polypeptide(L)'
;DESRDWFLSPTSPTPTQLSSRTDPFKQLFFNMIKDRQPDWKDTNMQLFGSDIEKKCKAAAADGEPQWTHAGESVGLQVWRIEQFRVKKWPQSKYGKFHVGDSYIVLNTYTKPENRDKLLWDIHFWIGSESTQDEYGTAAYKTVELDDKLGGHAVQHREVEGSETDLFLSYFKGNHLKYLSGGVATGFKHAQEEKREPGLYEVKGKAGNLRLRQVKLSRESMNSGDVYILDTEKAIYQWNGKDSNAHERSKAAEECRLIAAEHGGIDVGVME
;
A
#
# COMPACT_ATOMS: atom_id res chain seq x y z
N ASP A 1 -77.38 -42.15 -19.49
CA ASP A 1 -77.13 -40.98 -20.34
C ASP A 1 -75.64 -40.78 -20.56
N GLU A 2 -75.25 -40.92 -21.84
CA GLU A 2 -74.38 -40.02 -22.63
C GLU A 2 -73.11 -39.46 -21.94
N SER A 3 -71.90 -39.94 -22.24
CA SER A 3 -71.02 -39.71 -23.42
C SER A 3 -70.00 -38.55 -23.27
N ARG A 4 -68.71 -38.96 -23.17
CA ARG A 4 -67.47 -38.48 -23.84
C ARG A 4 -66.96 -37.02 -23.76
N ASP A 5 -65.65 -36.97 -23.44
CA ASP A 5 -64.58 -35.98 -23.68
C ASP A 5 -64.77 -34.92 -24.77
N TRP A 6 -64.32 -33.67 -24.53
CA TRP A 6 -63.81 -32.76 -25.58
C TRP A 6 -62.74 -31.75 -25.09
N PHE A 7 -61.70 -31.60 -25.92
CA PHE A 7 -60.58 -30.63 -25.93
C PHE A 7 -61.00 -29.14 -26.06
N LEU A 8 -60.11 -28.18 -25.72
CA LEU A 8 -59.46 -27.18 -26.62
C LEU A 8 -58.98 -25.88 -25.91
N SER A 9 -58.01 -25.23 -26.54
CA SER A 9 -57.11 -24.13 -26.11
C SER A 9 -57.60 -22.72 -26.59
N PRO A 10 -56.84 -21.59 -26.41
CA PRO A 10 -57.33 -20.22 -26.16
C PRO A 10 -57.53 -19.32 -27.39
N THR A 11 -58.31 -18.23 -27.25
CA THR A 11 -58.41 -17.15 -28.25
C THR A 11 -58.37 -15.74 -27.65
N SER A 12 -57.48 -14.91 -28.20
CA SER A 12 -57.33 -13.45 -28.06
C SER A 12 -58.48 -12.63 -28.68
N PRO A 13 -58.75 -11.39 -28.23
CA PRO A 13 -59.59 -10.45 -28.98
C PRO A 13 -58.78 -9.51 -29.91
N THR A 14 -59.33 -9.32 -31.11
CA THR A 14 -58.84 -8.49 -32.24
C THR A 14 -59.08 -6.98 -32.11
N PRO A 15 -58.39 -6.13 -32.90
CA PRO A 15 -58.36 -4.67 -32.76
C PRO A 15 -59.38 -3.92 -33.63
N THR A 16 -59.89 -2.78 -33.15
CA THR A 16 -60.66 -1.81 -33.94
C THR A 16 -59.80 -0.59 -34.28
N GLN A 17 -59.75 -0.27 -35.58
CA GLN A 17 -59.03 0.84 -36.21
C GLN A 17 -59.70 2.20 -35.91
N LEU A 18 -58.90 3.22 -35.57
CA LEU A 18 -59.25 4.63 -35.83
C LEU A 18 -58.03 5.39 -36.38
N SER A 19 -58.33 6.25 -37.34
CA SER A 19 -57.48 6.77 -38.41
C SER A 19 -56.54 7.93 -38.05
N SER A 20 -55.31 7.84 -38.56
CA SER A 20 -54.43 8.90 -39.11
C SER A 20 -54.45 10.33 -38.53
N ARG A 21 -53.38 10.66 -37.78
CA ARG A 21 -52.55 11.86 -37.99
C ARG A 21 -51.24 11.69 -37.22
N THR A 22 -50.23 11.11 -37.86
CA THR A 22 -48.87 11.07 -37.32
C THR A 22 -48.28 12.47 -37.45
N ASP A 23 -48.10 13.13 -36.30
CA ASP A 23 -47.41 14.41 -36.18
C ASP A 23 -45.99 14.29 -36.76
N PRO A 24 -45.63 15.07 -37.80
CA PRO A 24 -44.30 15.05 -38.41
C PRO A 24 -43.18 15.31 -37.39
N PHE A 25 -43.46 16.10 -36.33
CA PHE A 25 -42.50 16.37 -35.28
C PHE A 25 -42.23 15.16 -34.40
N LYS A 26 -43.22 14.30 -34.13
CA LYS A 26 -43.01 13.06 -33.39
C LYS A 26 -42.15 12.06 -34.16
N GLN A 27 -42.28 12.04 -35.48
CA GLN A 27 -41.51 11.10 -36.33
C GLN A 27 -40.05 11.55 -36.53
N LEU A 28 -39.80 12.86 -36.56
CA LEU A 28 -38.46 13.45 -36.52
C LEU A 28 -37.76 13.23 -35.16
N PHE A 29 -38.48 13.41 -34.05
CA PHE A 29 -37.95 13.10 -32.71
C PHE A 29 -37.64 11.61 -32.52
N PHE A 30 -38.50 10.71 -33.03
CA PHE A 30 -38.27 9.26 -32.92
C PHE A 30 -37.09 8.77 -33.77
N ASN A 31 -36.82 9.40 -34.92
CA ASN A 31 -35.65 9.07 -35.75
C ASN A 31 -34.34 9.71 -35.23
N MET A 32 -34.41 10.79 -34.45
CA MET A 32 -33.24 11.40 -33.80
C MET A 32 -32.81 10.66 -32.53
N ILE A 33 -33.67 9.80 -31.96
CA ILE A 33 -33.39 8.96 -30.79
C ILE A 33 -33.39 7.48 -31.22
N LYS A 34 -32.65 7.16 -32.28
CA LYS A 34 -32.08 5.81 -32.38
C LYS A 34 -30.78 5.85 -31.60
N ASP A 35 -30.85 5.43 -30.35
CA ASP A 35 -29.67 5.16 -29.54
C ASP A 35 -28.72 4.30 -30.37
N ARG A 36 -27.63 4.93 -30.80
CA ARG A 36 -26.49 4.23 -31.37
C ARG A 36 -26.02 3.32 -30.25
N GLN A 37 -26.16 2.01 -30.44
CA GLN A 37 -25.63 1.02 -29.48
C GLN A 37 -24.19 1.42 -29.18
N PRO A 38 -23.83 1.75 -27.93
CA PRO A 38 -22.50 2.21 -27.62
C PRO A 38 -21.52 1.08 -27.99
N ASP A 39 -20.72 1.31 -29.03
CA ASP A 39 -19.62 0.41 -29.33
C ASP A 39 -18.59 0.63 -28.22
N TRP A 40 -18.19 -0.44 -27.54
CA TRP A 40 -17.16 -0.34 -26.49
C TRP A 40 -15.86 0.23 -27.07
N LYS A 41 -15.65 0.13 -28.39
CA LYS A 41 -14.54 0.79 -29.11
C LYS A 41 -14.56 2.31 -29.03
N ASP A 42 -15.74 2.92 -28.83
CA ASP A 42 -15.90 4.38 -28.69
C ASP A 42 -15.67 4.87 -27.25
N THR A 43 -15.36 3.97 -26.29
CA THR A 43 -15.32 4.30 -24.85
C THR A 43 -13.92 4.58 -24.28
N ASN A 44 -12.92 4.93 -25.09
CA ASN A 44 -11.50 5.00 -24.68
C ASN A 44 -10.91 3.67 -24.11
N MET A 45 -11.70 2.60 -24.01
CA MET A 45 -11.26 1.28 -23.53
C MET A 45 -10.79 0.34 -24.65
N GLN A 46 -10.77 0.80 -25.90
CA GLN A 46 -10.50 -0.06 -27.05
C GLN A 46 -9.11 -0.74 -27.00
N LEU A 47 -8.17 -0.12 -26.31
CA LEU A 47 -6.78 -0.56 -26.19
C LEU A 47 -6.45 -1.12 -24.80
N PHE A 48 -7.45 -1.27 -23.91
CA PHE A 48 -7.23 -1.76 -22.56
C PHE A 48 -6.70 -3.21 -22.59
N GLY A 49 -5.49 -3.42 -22.06
CA GLY A 49 -4.75 -4.68 -22.11
C GLY A 49 -3.95 -4.95 -23.39
N SER A 50 -3.97 -4.04 -24.37
CA SER A 50 -3.22 -4.19 -25.62
C SER A 50 -1.71 -3.95 -25.44
N ASP A 51 -0.89 -4.53 -26.32
CA ASP A 51 0.57 -4.29 -26.32
C ASP A 51 0.93 -2.82 -26.55
N ILE A 52 0.04 -2.06 -27.19
CA ILE A 52 0.21 -0.62 -27.41
C ILE A 52 0.02 0.15 -26.11
N GLU A 53 -1.02 -0.16 -25.34
CA GLU A 53 -1.23 0.46 -24.02
C GLU A 53 -0.09 0.11 -23.05
N LYS A 54 0.34 -1.16 -23.03
CA LYS A 54 1.50 -1.59 -22.21
C LYS A 54 2.76 -0.82 -22.58
N LYS A 55 3.05 -0.64 -23.88
CA LYS A 55 4.20 0.15 -24.34
C LYS A 55 4.08 1.64 -24.00
N CYS A 56 2.89 2.23 -24.14
CA CYS A 56 2.65 3.62 -23.76
C CYS A 56 2.78 3.84 -22.25
N LYS A 57 2.29 2.91 -21.43
CA LYS A 57 2.44 2.94 -19.97
C LYS A 57 3.89 2.76 -19.54
N ALA A 58 4.60 1.80 -20.11
CA ALA A 58 6.04 1.63 -19.87
C ALA A 58 6.83 2.89 -20.26
N ALA A 59 6.52 3.52 -21.40
CA ALA A 59 7.14 4.77 -21.82
C ALA A 59 6.81 5.96 -20.88
N ALA A 60 5.60 6.01 -20.32
CA ALA A 60 5.22 7.00 -19.33
C ALA A 60 5.98 6.79 -18.00
N ALA A 61 6.15 5.54 -17.57
CA ALA A 61 6.94 5.16 -16.40
C ALA A 61 8.44 5.43 -16.59
N ASP A 62 8.96 5.32 -17.81
CA ASP A 62 10.34 5.70 -18.15
C ASP A 62 10.58 7.22 -18.09
N GLY A 63 9.53 8.01 -18.30
CA GLY A 63 9.55 9.46 -18.18
C GLY A 63 9.60 9.98 -16.74
N GLU A 64 9.33 9.13 -15.75
CA GLU A 64 9.38 9.52 -14.34
C GLU A 64 10.80 9.38 -13.75
N PRO A 65 11.46 10.48 -13.36
CA PRO A 65 12.83 10.45 -12.80
C PRO A 65 12.96 9.63 -11.51
N GLN A 66 11.83 9.29 -10.88
CA GLN A 66 11.74 8.51 -9.65
C GLN A 66 12.13 7.04 -9.87
N TRP A 67 11.84 6.51 -11.06
CA TRP A 67 12.10 5.12 -11.45
C TRP A 67 13.42 4.94 -12.19
N THR A 68 14.25 5.98 -12.30
CA THR A 68 15.59 5.85 -12.90
C THR A 68 16.43 4.91 -12.03
N HIS A 69 16.95 3.85 -12.66
CA HIS A 69 17.68 2.75 -12.03
C HIS A 69 16.86 1.86 -11.07
N ALA A 70 15.52 1.86 -11.18
CA ALA A 70 14.69 0.95 -10.42
C ALA A 70 14.81 -0.48 -10.98
N GLY A 71 15.18 -1.44 -10.14
CA GLY A 71 15.23 -2.86 -10.51
C GLY A 71 16.38 -3.28 -11.43
N GLU A 72 17.36 -2.41 -11.69
CA GLU A 72 18.52 -2.72 -12.54
C GLU A 72 19.58 -3.59 -11.86
N SER A 73 19.65 -3.56 -10.52
CA SER A 73 20.63 -4.31 -9.73
C SER A 73 19.98 -4.99 -8.53
N VAL A 74 20.61 -6.10 -8.09
CA VAL A 74 20.16 -6.85 -6.91
C VAL A 74 20.25 -5.96 -5.68
N GLY A 75 19.14 -5.84 -4.97
CA GLY A 75 19.04 -4.99 -3.78
C GLY A 75 17.62 -4.57 -3.45
N LEU A 76 17.51 -3.84 -2.33
CA LEU A 76 16.28 -3.27 -1.84
C LEU A 76 16.24 -1.77 -2.20
N GLN A 77 15.13 -1.32 -2.77
CA GLN A 77 14.86 0.09 -3.02
C GLN A 77 13.54 0.45 -2.38
N VAL A 78 13.52 1.59 -1.67
CA VAL A 78 12.34 2.05 -0.93
C VAL A 78 12.03 3.48 -1.35
N TRP A 79 10.74 3.75 -1.56
CA TRP A 79 10.21 5.07 -1.83
C TRP A 79 9.05 5.38 -0.90
N ARG A 80 8.89 6.65 -0.56
CA ARG A 80 7.77 7.20 0.19
C ARG A 80 6.86 7.99 -0.73
N ILE A 81 5.55 7.87 -0.53
CA ILE A 81 4.58 8.73 -1.21
C ILE A 81 4.47 10.05 -0.46
N GLU A 82 4.69 11.15 -1.18
CA GLU A 82 4.57 12.50 -0.64
C GLU A 82 3.78 13.36 -1.63
N GLN A 83 2.56 13.76 -1.27
CA GLN A 83 1.72 14.66 -2.10
C GLN A 83 1.59 14.16 -3.55
N PHE A 84 1.11 12.93 -3.74
CA PHE A 84 0.99 12.25 -5.05
C PHE A 84 2.30 11.97 -5.79
N ARG A 85 3.46 12.19 -5.17
CA ARG A 85 4.77 11.96 -5.79
C ARG A 85 5.52 10.85 -5.07
N VAL A 86 6.26 10.06 -5.84
CA VAL A 86 7.16 9.05 -5.31
C VAL A 86 8.50 9.73 -4.97
N LYS A 87 8.99 9.63 -3.73
CA LYS A 87 10.31 10.13 -3.32
C LYS A 87 11.18 9.01 -2.80
N LYS A 88 12.45 8.97 -3.21
CA LYS A 88 13.41 7.97 -2.74
C LYS A 88 13.59 8.10 -1.23
N TRP A 89 13.36 7.00 -0.51
CA TRP A 89 13.60 6.94 0.91
C TRP A 89 15.10 6.77 1.16
N PRO A 90 15.72 7.51 2.10
CA PRO A 90 17.15 7.35 2.38
C PRO A 90 17.49 5.94 2.86
N GLN A 91 18.57 5.35 2.35
CA GLN A 91 19.01 4.00 2.74
C GLN A 91 19.27 3.86 4.24
N SER A 92 19.67 4.94 4.92
CA SER A 92 19.86 4.99 6.37
C SER A 92 18.55 4.88 7.17
N LYS A 93 17.40 5.17 6.55
CA LYS A 93 16.07 5.10 7.18
C LYS A 93 15.31 3.81 6.78
N TYR A 94 15.94 2.85 6.11
CA TYR A 94 15.27 1.59 5.72
C TYR A 94 14.82 0.81 6.95
N GLY A 95 13.57 0.33 6.93
CA GLY A 95 12.91 -0.33 8.06
C GLY A 95 12.22 0.63 9.04
N LYS A 96 12.34 1.96 8.84
CA LYS A 96 11.61 2.97 9.60
C LYS A 96 10.51 3.55 8.73
N PHE A 97 9.27 3.31 9.09
CA PHE A 97 8.09 3.75 8.34
C PHE A 97 7.18 4.60 9.20
N HIS A 98 6.71 5.71 8.64
CA HIS A 98 5.72 6.58 9.27
C HIS A 98 4.34 5.97 9.11
N VAL A 99 3.60 5.83 10.22
CA VAL A 99 2.24 5.26 10.23
C VAL A 99 1.24 6.12 9.46
N GLY A 100 1.53 7.41 9.30
CA GLY A 100 0.73 8.34 8.51
C GLY A 100 1.02 8.34 7.01
N ASP A 101 1.97 7.53 6.53
CA ASP A 101 2.43 7.55 5.13
C ASP A 101 2.22 6.19 4.45
N SER A 102 2.30 6.20 3.11
CA SER A 102 2.38 4.99 2.29
C SER A 102 3.75 4.87 1.61
N TYR A 103 4.24 3.65 1.46
CA TYR A 103 5.57 3.34 0.92
C TYR A 103 5.51 2.29 -0.19
N ILE A 104 6.47 2.36 -1.11
CA ILE A 104 6.72 1.35 -2.14
C ILE A 104 8.10 0.77 -1.89
N VAL A 105 8.20 -0.54 -1.88
CA VAL A 105 9.43 -1.30 -1.64
C VAL A 105 9.63 -2.27 -2.79
N LEU A 106 10.72 -2.13 -3.52
CA LEU A 106 11.12 -3.05 -4.58
C LEU A 106 12.29 -3.89 -4.06
N ASN A 107 12.10 -5.20 -4.03
CA ASN A 107 13.17 -6.16 -3.82
C ASN A 107 13.56 -6.79 -5.16
N THR A 108 14.81 -6.61 -5.55
CA THR A 108 15.38 -7.21 -6.76
C THR A 108 16.37 -8.29 -6.38
N TYR A 109 16.17 -9.52 -6.86
CA TYR A 109 16.98 -10.67 -6.51
C TYR A 109 17.17 -11.61 -7.70
N THR A 110 18.15 -12.51 -7.58
CA THR A 110 18.41 -13.57 -8.55
C THR A 110 18.28 -14.92 -7.85
N LYS A 111 17.79 -15.93 -8.58
CA LYS A 111 17.78 -17.30 -8.05
C LYS A 111 19.14 -17.96 -8.27
N PRO A 112 19.62 -18.78 -7.33
CA PRO A 112 20.90 -19.47 -7.47
C PRO A 112 20.96 -20.37 -8.72
N GLU A 113 19.81 -20.88 -9.16
CA GLU A 113 19.63 -21.70 -10.36
C GLU A 113 19.77 -20.92 -11.67
N ASN A 114 19.51 -19.60 -11.66
CA ASN A 114 19.54 -18.77 -12.86
C ASN A 114 19.95 -17.33 -12.50
N ARG A 115 21.27 -17.11 -12.42
CA ARG A 115 21.86 -15.82 -12.01
C ARG A 115 21.68 -14.70 -13.03
N ASP A 116 21.37 -15.03 -14.28
CA ASP A 116 21.22 -14.04 -15.35
C ASP A 116 19.81 -13.42 -15.37
N LYS A 117 18.83 -14.05 -14.70
CA LYS A 117 17.46 -13.56 -14.64
C LYS A 117 17.19 -12.85 -13.31
N LEU A 118 16.99 -11.53 -13.40
CA LEU A 118 16.46 -10.72 -12.30
C LEU A 118 14.98 -11.05 -12.07
N LEU A 119 14.60 -11.13 -10.81
CA LEU A 119 13.24 -11.25 -10.32
C LEU A 119 12.95 -10.06 -9.41
N TRP A 120 11.68 -9.67 -9.40
CA TRP A 120 11.22 -8.47 -8.70
C TRP A 120 9.99 -8.80 -7.85
N ASP A 121 10.06 -8.41 -6.59
CA ASP A 121 8.92 -8.38 -5.69
C ASP A 121 8.66 -6.91 -5.33
N ILE A 122 7.48 -6.40 -5.66
CA ILE A 122 7.05 -5.04 -5.32
C ILE A 122 6.05 -5.12 -4.17
N HIS A 123 6.37 -4.49 -3.06
CA HIS A 123 5.51 -4.39 -1.90
C HIS A 123 5.07 -2.95 -1.75
N PHE A 124 3.76 -2.70 -1.64
CA PHE A 124 3.27 -1.39 -1.19
C PHE A 124 2.76 -1.53 0.24
N TRP A 125 3.36 -0.75 1.14
CA TRP A 125 3.04 -0.73 2.55
C TRP A 125 2.13 0.44 2.87
N ILE A 126 1.08 0.17 3.64
CA ILE A 126 0.06 1.15 4.02
C ILE A 126 0.08 1.31 5.54
N GLY A 127 0.40 2.52 5.98
CA GLY A 127 0.31 2.91 7.39
C GLY A 127 -1.14 3.03 7.85
N SER A 128 -1.39 2.77 9.15
CA SER A 128 -2.72 2.81 9.74
C SER A 128 -3.37 4.20 9.74
N GLU A 129 -2.57 5.26 9.67
CA GLU A 129 -3.00 6.66 9.62
C GLU A 129 -2.85 7.27 8.20
N SER A 130 -2.45 6.49 7.19
CA SER A 130 -2.25 6.98 5.82
C SER A 130 -3.58 7.33 5.14
N THR A 131 -3.56 8.39 4.33
CA THR A 131 -4.76 8.91 3.68
C THR A 131 -5.11 8.17 2.39
N GLN A 132 -6.37 8.29 1.95
CA GLN A 132 -6.87 7.59 0.76
C GLN A 132 -6.14 7.92 -0.52
N ASP A 133 -5.74 9.18 -0.68
CA ASP A 133 -4.94 9.63 -1.79
C ASP A 133 -3.52 9.00 -1.79
N GLU A 134 -2.91 8.82 -0.61
CA GLU A 134 -1.56 8.27 -0.50
C GLU A 134 -1.52 6.78 -0.82
N TYR A 135 -2.36 5.96 -0.18
CA TYR A 135 -2.37 4.52 -0.49
C TYR A 135 -2.93 4.24 -1.89
N GLY A 136 -3.85 5.08 -2.39
CA GLY A 136 -4.32 5.02 -3.77
C GLY A 136 -3.19 5.33 -4.77
N THR A 137 -2.37 6.34 -4.47
CA THR A 137 -1.17 6.66 -5.24
C THR A 137 -0.16 5.52 -5.18
N ALA A 138 0.09 4.95 -4.00
CA ALA A 138 1.04 3.84 -3.83
C ALA A 138 0.63 2.61 -4.67
N ALA A 139 -0.66 2.26 -4.67
CA ALA A 139 -1.19 1.17 -5.48
C ALA A 139 -1.07 1.44 -6.98
N TYR A 140 -1.48 2.63 -7.44
CA TYR A 140 -1.34 3.03 -8.85
C TYR A 140 0.13 3.01 -9.31
N LYS A 141 1.03 3.56 -8.49
CA LYS A 141 2.47 3.64 -8.78
C LYS A 141 3.17 2.28 -8.76
N THR A 142 2.66 1.33 -7.97
CA THR A 142 3.13 -0.06 -7.98
C THR A 142 2.87 -0.73 -9.33
N VAL A 143 1.68 -0.52 -9.91
CA VAL A 143 1.34 -1.03 -11.24
C VAL A 143 2.22 -0.39 -12.32
N GLU A 144 2.44 0.92 -12.22
CA GLU A 144 3.34 1.65 -13.14
C GLU A 144 4.78 1.11 -13.10
N LEU A 145 5.30 0.79 -11.90
CA LEU A 145 6.61 0.18 -11.72
C LEU A 145 6.67 -1.25 -12.29
N ASP A 146 5.62 -2.05 -12.11
CA ASP A 146 5.55 -3.40 -12.67
C ASP A 146 5.54 -3.36 -14.22
N ASP A 147 4.75 -2.46 -14.81
CA ASP A 147 4.71 -2.25 -16.26
C ASP A 147 6.10 -1.88 -16.82
N LYS A 148 6.88 -1.07 -16.09
CA LYS A 148 8.27 -0.73 -16.43
C LYS A 148 9.20 -1.94 -16.39
N LEU A 149 8.99 -2.86 -15.44
CA LEU A 149 9.74 -4.10 -15.30
C LEU A 149 9.24 -5.21 -16.25
N GLY A 150 8.37 -4.87 -17.20
CA GLY A 150 7.84 -5.80 -18.20
C GLY A 150 6.67 -6.65 -17.72
N GLY A 151 6.02 -6.28 -16.60
CA GLY A 151 4.88 -7.00 -16.03
C GLY A 151 5.27 -8.35 -15.42
N HIS A 152 6.51 -8.48 -14.97
CA HIS A 152 7.06 -9.72 -14.39
C HIS A 152 7.20 -9.66 -12.87
N ALA A 153 6.91 -8.53 -12.24
CA ALA A 153 7.04 -8.39 -10.80
C ALA A 153 5.82 -8.96 -10.08
N VAL A 154 6.05 -9.53 -8.90
CA VAL A 154 4.95 -9.95 -8.01
C VAL A 154 4.58 -8.77 -7.12
N GLN A 155 3.31 -8.40 -7.11
CA GLN A 155 2.79 -7.28 -6.32
C GLN A 155 2.22 -7.79 -4.99
N HIS A 156 2.69 -7.22 -3.88
CA HIS A 156 2.30 -7.56 -2.52
C HIS A 156 1.70 -6.34 -1.83
N ARG A 157 0.55 -6.54 -1.18
CA ARG A 157 -0.09 -5.51 -0.35
C ARG A 157 0.27 -5.75 1.10
N GLU A 158 1.05 -4.84 1.68
CA GLU A 158 1.45 -4.88 3.07
C GLU A 158 0.67 -3.84 3.88
N VAL A 159 0.11 -4.24 5.02
CA VAL A 159 -0.61 -3.34 5.92
C VAL A 159 0.13 -3.31 7.25
N GLU A 160 0.22 -2.12 7.87
CA GLU A 160 0.80 -1.97 9.20
C GLU A 160 0.28 -3.05 10.18
N GLY A 161 1.21 -3.77 10.78
CA GLY A 161 0.90 -4.80 11.77
C GLY A 161 0.27 -6.08 11.19
N SER A 162 0.26 -6.26 9.87
CA SER A 162 -0.14 -7.51 9.20
C SER A 162 0.78 -7.83 8.02
N GLU A 163 2.05 -7.42 8.12
CA GLU A 163 3.05 -7.62 7.07
C GLU A 163 3.43 -9.10 6.93
N THR A 164 3.79 -9.48 5.70
CA THR A 164 4.27 -10.82 5.39
C THR A 164 5.67 -11.07 5.95
N ASP A 165 5.98 -12.33 6.31
CA ASP A 165 7.32 -12.72 6.75
C ASP A 165 8.39 -12.43 5.68
N LEU A 166 8.00 -12.52 4.40
CA LEU A 166 8.85 -12.14 3.27
C LEU A 166 9.24 -10.66 3.35
N PHE A 167 8.27 -9.77 3.55
CA PHE A 167 8.53 -8.33 3.68
C PHE A 167 9.40 -8.01 4.89
N LEU A 168 9.11 -8.62 6.04
CA LEU A 168 9.89 -8.42 7.27
C LEU A 168 11.34 -8.90 7.10
N SER A 169 11.59 -9.96 6.32
CA SER A 169 12.92 -10.51 6.09
C SER A 169 13.90 -9.56 5.39
N TYR A 170 13.39 -8.53 4.71
CA TYR A 170 14.23 -7.54 4.02
C TYR A 170 14.92 -6.57 4.99
N PHE A 171 14.38 -6.42 6.19
CA PHE A 171 14.85 -5.44 7.15
C PHE A 171 15.66 -6.10 8.27
N LYS A 172 16.64 -5.36 8.80
CA LYS A 172 17.56 -5.90 9.81
C LYS A 172 16.79 -6.33 11.06
N GLY A 173 17.03 -7.56 11.50
CA GLY A 173 16.37 -8.13 12.67
C GLY A 173 14.89 -8.47 12.46
N ASN A 174 14.45 -8.67 11.21
CA ASN A 174 13.12 -9.15 10.82
C ASN A 174 11.95 -8.38 11.44
N HIS A 175 12.08 -7.06 11.59
CA HIS A 175 11.03 -6.21 12.14
C HIS A 175 11.10 -4.80 11.55
N LEU A 176 10.01 -4.07 11.74
CA LEU A 176 9.86 -2.68 11.33
C LEU A 176 9.79 -1.79 12.56
N LYS A 177 10.30 -0.56 12.41
CA LYS A 177 10.13 0.51 13.38
C LYS A 177 9.06 1.46 12.87
N TYR A 178 7.90 1.45 13.51
CA TYR A 178 6.82 2.38 13.19
C TYR A 178 7.06 3.71 13.88
N LEU A 179 7.15 4.78 13.08
CA LEU A 179 7.29 6.15 13.51
C LEU A 179 5.93 6.84 13.50
N SER A 180 5.66 7.65 14.51
CA SER A 180 4.45 8.48 14.53
C SER A 180 4.53 9.61 13.49
N GLY A 181 3.36 10.10 13.07
CA GLY A 181 3.26 11.18 12.08
C GLY A 181 3.42 10.70 10.64
N GLY A 182 3.63 11.65 9.74
CA GLY A 182 3.71 11.45 8.30
C GLY A 182 3.86 12.78 7.57
N VAL A 183 4.01 12.74 6.25
CA VAL A 183 3.91 13.91 5.38
C VAL A 183 2.49 14.42 5.45
N ALA A 184 2.32 15.59 6.04
CA ALA A 184 1.03 16.24 6.02
C ALA A 184 0.60 16.44 4.55
N THR A 185 -0.63 15.97 4.25
CA THR A 185 -1.44 16.40 3.11
C THR A 185 -1.14 17.86 2.80
N GLY A 186 -0.90 18.25 1.54
CA GLY A 186 -0.38 19.53 0.97
C GLY A 186 -0.72 20.91 1.60
N PHE A 187 -0.86 21.01 2.91
CA PHE A 187 -1.47 22.10 3.67
C PHE A 187 -0.91 22.25 5.11
N LYS A 188 0.07 21.46 5.55
CA LYS A 188 0.85 21.81 6.76
C LYS A 188 2.35 21.74 6.50
N HIS A 189 3.04 22.81 6.87
CA HIS A 189 4.46 23.00 6.67
C HIS A 189 5.25 21.96 7.49
N ALA A 190 6.15 21.23 6.82
CA ALA A 190 7.17 20.44 7.48
C ALA A 190 8.12 21.37 8.24
N GLN A 191 8.09 21.33 9.57
CA GLN A 191 9.15 21.93 10.38
C GLN A 191 10.32 20.94 10.45
N GLU A 192 11.55 21.47 10.40
CA GLU A 192 12.79 20.71 10.52
C GLU A 192 12.75 19.77 11.73
N GLU A 193 13.12 18.50 11.51
CA GLU A 193 13.12 17.42 12.49
C GLU A 193 14.09 17.74 13.65
N LYS A 194 13.61 18.47 14.66
CA LYS A 194 14.23 18.49 15.98
C LYS A 194 14.11 17.07 16.55
N ARG A 195 15.16 16.56 17.18
CA ARG A 195 15.17 15.23 17.81
C ARG A 195 14.27 15.26 19.05
N GLU A 196 12.98 15.08 18.84
CA GLU A 196 12.02 15.01 19.94
C GLU A 196 12.15 13.66 20.66
N PRO A 197 12.03 13.64 22.00
CA PRO A 197 12.03 12.39 22.74
C PRO A 197 10.88 11.49 22.31
N GLY A 198 11.20 10.25 21.97
CA GLY A 198 10.26 9.25 21.47
C GLY A 198 10.13 8.08 22.44
N LEU A 199 8.89 7.66 22.71
CA LEU A 199 8.61 6.42 23.44
C LEU A 199 8.22 5.34 22.44
N TYR A 200 8.86 4.17 22.52
CA TYR A 200 8.58 3.03 21.65
C TYR A 200 8.14 1.83 22.48
N GLU A 201 7.04 1.21 22.07
CA GLU A 201 6.51 -0.03 22.63
C GLU A 201 7.08 -1.22 21.83
N VAL A 202 7.71 -2.15 22.54
CA VAL A 202 8.15 -3.45 22.02
C VAL A 202 7.15 -4.49 22.48
N LYS A 203 6.43 -5.06 21.52
CA LYS A 203 5.36 -6.02 21.79
C LYS A 203 5.43 -7.20 20.83
N GLY A 204 5.23 -8.41 21.35
CA GLY A 204 4.99 -9.59 20.53
C GLY A 204 5.62 -10.87 21.04
N LYS A 205 5.58 -11.90 20.20
CA LYS A 205 6.13 -13.23 20.50
C LYS A 205 7.31 -13.52 19.58
N ALA A 206 8.09 -14.55 19.91
CA ALA A 206 9.19 -15.00 19.08
C ALA A 206 8.74 -15.17 17.60
N GLY A 207 9.39 -14.45 16.68
CA GLY A 207 9.07 -14.44 15.24
C GLY A 207 8.15 -13.30 14.78
N ASN A 208 7.43 -12.62 15.66
CA ASN A 208 6.55 -11.48 15.32
C ASN A 208 6.63 -10.42 16.43
N LEU A 209 7.80 -9.78 16.52
CA LEU A 209 8.07 -8.67 17.42
C LEU A 209 7.89 -7.36 16.68
N ARG A 210 7.15 -6.43 17.28
CA ARG A 210 6.80 -5.13 16.70
C ARG A 210 7.35 -4.03 17.58
N LEU A 211 7.94 -3.02 16.94
CA LEU A 211 8.42 -1.81 17.58
C LEU A 211 7.57 -0.63 17.09
N ARG A 212 6.73 -0.08 17.97
CA ARG A 212 5.80 1.01 17.62
C ARG A 212 6.05 2.25 18.45
N GLN A 213 6.17 3.41 17.82
CA GLN A 213 6.18 4.67 18.56
C GLN A 213 4.80 4.96 19.18
N VAL A 214 4.79 5.22 20.48
CA VAL A 214 3.60 5.56 21.27
C VAL A 214 3.74 6.97 21.84
N LYS A 215 2.61 7.53 22.30
CA LYS A 215 2.61 8.85 22.95
C LYS A 215 3.56 8.83 24.15
N LEU A 216 4.36 9.89 24.30
CA LEU A 216 5.26 10.09 25.44
C LEU A 216 4.45 10.42 26.71
N SER A 217 3.78 9.42 27.28
CA SER A 217 3.00 9.50 28.50
C SER A 217 3.08 8.18 29.24
N ARG A 218 3.09 8.24 30.57
CA ARG A 218 3.00 7.04 31.42
C ARG A 218 1.71 6.25 31.15
N GLU A 219 0.64 6.92 30.72
CA GLU A 219 -0.64 6.30 30.38
C GLU A 219 -0.55 5.37 29.16
N SER A 220 0.46 5.56 28.31
CA SER A 220 0.70 4.71 27.14
C SER A 220 1.51 3.46 27.47
N MET A 221 1.96 3.31 28.72
CA MET A 221 2.75 2.18 29.19
C MET A 221 1.88 1.17 29.95
N ASN A 222 2.16 -0.11 29.77
CA ASN A 222 1.53 -1.20 30.51
C ASN A 222 2.58 -2.15 31.11
N SER A 223 2.20 -2.94 32.13
CA SER A 223 3.14 -3.85 32.80
C SER A 223 3.47 -5.13 32.02
N GLY A 224 2.81 -5.40 30.90
CA GLY A 224 2.98 -6.61 30.10
C GLY A 224 3.98 -6.48 28.96
N ASP A 225 4.33 -5.26 28.54
CA ASP A 225 5.19 -5.00 27.39
C ASP A 225 6.52 -4.31 27.82
N VAL A 226 7.48 -4.20 26.91
CA VAL A 226 8.76 -3.50 27.13
C VAL A 226 8.75 -2.17 26.39
N TYR A 227 9.29 -1.12 27.00
CA TYR A 227 9.29 0.22 26.41
C TYR A 227 10.71 0.78 26.28
N ILE A 228 10.97 1.50 25.20
CA ILE A 228 12.23 2.19 24.93
C ILE A 228 11.96 3.68 24.89
N LEU A 229 12.57 4.44 25.79
CA LEU A 229 12.55 5.89 25.80
C LEU A 229 13.84 6.42 25.16
N ASP A 230 13.75 6.91 23.93
CA ASP A 230 14.82 7.59 23.22
C ASP A 230 14.77 9.08 23.58
N THR A 231 15.77 9.56 24.32
CA THR A 231 15.95 10.99 24.60
C THR A 231 17.22 11.50 23.93
N GLU A 232 17.36 12.82 23.77
CA GLU A 232 18.56 13.43 23.18
C GLU A 232 19.87 12.98 23.86
N LYS A 233 19.83 12.69 25.17
CA LYS A 233 21.03 12.42 26.00
C LYS A 233 21.29 10.94 26.24
N ALA A 234 20.24 10.14 26.37
CA ALA A 234 20.34 8.73 26.74
C ALA A 234 19.11 7.95 26.26
N ILE A 235 19.29 6.64 26.13
CA ILE A 235 18.21 5.70 25.81
C ILE A 235 17.92 4.89 27.05
N TYR A 236 16.65 4.77 27.41
CA TYR A 236 16.23 3.98 28.56
C TYR A 236 15.30 2.85 28.15
N GLN A 237 15.64 1.63 28.55
CA GLN A 237 14.76 0.47 28.42
C GLN A 237 14.01 0.28 29.74
N TRP A 238 12.69 0.34 29.71
CA TRP A 238 11.84 0.00 30.84
C TRP A 238 11.17 -1.36 30.61
N ASN A 239 11.33 -2.27 31.57
CA ASN A 239 10.80 -3.63 31.48
C ASN A 239 9.51 -3.75 32.29
N GLY A 240 8.39 -4.03 31.63
CA GLY A 240 7.15 -4.38 32.32
C GLY A 240 7.35 -5.63 33.20
N LYS A 241 6.69 -5.64 34.37
CA LYS A 241 6.75 -6.74 35.34
C LYS A 241 6.39 -8.11 34.73
N ASP A 242 5.44 -8.12 33.80
CA ASP A 242 4.92 -9.31 33.14
C ASP A 242 5.46 -9.47 31.70
N SER A 243 6.53 -8.74 31.35
CA SER A 243 7.14 -8.77 30.01
C SER A 243 7.80 -10.10 29.68
N ASN A 244 7.85 -10.43 28.38
CA ASN A 244 8.49 -11.65 27.89
C ASN A 244 10.02 -11.48 27.74
N ALA A 245 10.78 -12.57 27.91
CA ALA A 245 12.23 -12.58 27.70
C ALA A 245 12.64 -12.19 26.27
N HIS A 246 11.83 -12.58 25.28
CA HIS A 246 12.07 -12.21 23.88
C HIS A 246 11.90 -10.70 23.64
N GLU A 247 10.89 -10.08 24.25
CA GLU A 247 10.67 -8.63 24.16
C GLU A 247 11.82 -7.87 24.81
N ARG A 248 12.28 -8.32 25.99
CA ARG A 248 13.45 -7.71 26.68
C ARG A 248 14.73 -7.82 25.86
N SER A 249 14.98 -8.99 25.27
CA SER A 249 16.17 -9.21 24.44
C SER A 249 16.13 -8.36 23.18
N LYS A 250 14.96 -8.24 22.54
CA LYS A 250 14.78 -7.43 21.35
C LYS A 250 14.90 -5.94 21.66
N ALA A 251 14.28 -5.47 22.74
CA ALA A 251 14.43 -4.10 23.20
C ALA A 251 15.90 -3.74 23.45
N ALA A 252 16.68 -4.65 24.06
CA ALA A 252 18.11 -4.43 24.28
C ALA A 252 18.94 -4.41 22.98
N GLU A 253 18.54 -5.15 21.94
CA GLU A 253 19.12 -5.04 20.60
C GLU A 253 18.79 -3.67 19.99
N GLU A 254 17.51 -3.28 20.02
CA GLU A 254 17.04 -2.00 19.48
C GLU A 254 17.67 -0.79 20.17
N CYS A 255 17.80 -0.80 21.50
CA CYS A 255 18.51 0.25 22.24
C CYS A 255 19.94 0.42 21.75
N ARG A 256 20.64 -0.68 21.45
CA ARG A 256 22.02 -0.64 20.92
C ARG A 256 22.07 -0.11 19.49
N LEU A 257 21.11 -0.48 18.65
CA LEU A 257 21.00 0.04 17.29
C LEU A 257 20.73 1.55 17.30
N ILE A 258 19.77 1.99 18.09
CA ILE A 258 19.42 3.41 18.26
C ILE A 258 20.62 4.18 18.85
N ALA A 259 21.31 3.62 19.85
CA ALA A 259 22.52 4.23 20.41
C ALA A 259 23.61 4.42 19.35
N ALA A 260 23.84 3.41 18.51
CA ALA A 260 24.82 3.47 17.43
C ALA A 260 24.47 4.53 16.38
N GLU A 261 23.18 4.68 16.04
CA GLU A 261 22.69 5.73 15.14
C GLU A 261 22.95 7.13 15.70
N HIS A 262 22.85 7.30 17.02
CA HIS A 262 23.04 8.57 17.71
C HIS A 262 24.49 8.86 18.10
N GLY A 263 25.45 8.09 17.57
CA GLY A 263 26.88 8.30 17.82
C GLY A 263 27.39 7.71 19.15
N GLY A 264 26.69 6.70 19.71
CA GLY A 264 27.13 5.95 20.88
C GLY A 264 26.70 6.55 22.22
N ILE A 265 25.45 7.00 22.32
CA ILE A 265 24.88 7.52 23.59
C ILE A 265 24.60 6.40 24.61
N ASP A 266 24.55 6.76 25.89
CA ASP A 266 24.38 5.80 26.99
C ASP A 266 23.02 5.09 26.95
N VAL A 267 23.05 3.79 27.24
CA VAL A 267 21.86 2.93 27.36
C VAL A 267 21.69 2.52 28.82
N GLY A 268 20.59 2.91 29.43
CA GLY A 268 20.20 2.50 30.78
C GLY A 268 19.02 1.53 30.77
N VAL A 269 19.01 0.58 31.71
CA VAL A 269 17.84 -0.27 31.97
C VAL A 269 17.18 0.21 33.26
N MET A 270 15.87 0.46 33.21
CA MET A 270 15.04 0.81 34.34
C MET A 270 14.13 -0.37 34.70
N GLU A 271 13.98 -0.63 36.00
CA GLU A 271 13.05 -1.60 36.59
C GLU A 271 11.78 -0.88 37.08
#